data_AF-T1AKA2-F1
#
_entry.id   AF-T1AKA2-F1
#
_cell.length_a   1.000
_cell.length_b   1.000
_cell.length_c   1.000
_cell.angle_alpha   90.00
_cell.angle_beta   90.00
_cell.angle_gamma   90.00
#
_symmetry.space_group_name_H-M   'P 1'
#
loop_
_entity.id
_entity.type
_entity.pdbx_description
1 polymer ?
#
loop_
_entity_poly.entity_id
_entity_poly.type
_entity_poly.pdbx_seq_one_letter_code
_entity_poly.pdbx_strand_id
1 'polypeptide(L)'
;QSRTSRQTRVGTPEQKLHDLGYEGSDEFGLFPQDIIIPADAASYMLRVTQFIDQLLVSYYRMEPYYSCTKPEDIVGHLVIGLAPHTSGGIVGRVIGISHVSGCYAHPLFHAAKRRNCDGDEDSIMMLLDGLLNFSRWFLPSTRGGLMDAPLVLTMHLKADEVDKEAMNLDTLDEYPEEFYNAAMQEKMPSSIEGMMVSLKKFEAFNGTVMGIGYTHKTGNINDGVTVSAYKTIGTMQEKIEKQLGLAEIIRAVDQNDVAARVLNSHFLPDIYGNFRAFFSQEFRCTKCNTKYRRIPLSGKCRKCGSSSINLTIHKASIVKY
;
A
#
# COMPACT_ATOMS: atom_id res chain seq x y z
N GLN A 1 31.24 17.45 4.67
CA GLN A 1 30.09 16.53 4.57
C GLN A 1 28.84 17.36 4.83
N SER A 2 28.12 17.75 3.79
CA SER A 2 26.97 18.66 3.89
C SER A 2 25.87 17.98 4.68
N ARG A 3 25.48 18.58 5.82
CA ARG A 3 24.20 18.29 6.49
C ARG A 3 23.09 18.63 5.48
N THR A 4 22.61 17.65 4.73
CA THR A 4 21.37 17.79 3.96
C THR A 4 20.26 18.02 4.96
N SER A 5 19.73 19.25 4.98
CA SER A 5 18.65 19.65 5.86
C SER A 5 17.42 18.78 5.63
N ARG A 6 16.57 18.64 6.65
CA ARG A 6 15.28 17.91 6.59
C ARG A 6 14.42 18.30 5.37
N GLN A 7 14.56 19.54 4.89
CA GLN A 7 13.94 20.04 3.66
C GLN A 7 14.25 19.16 2.44
N THR A 8 15.50 18.70 2.30
CA THR A 8 15.94 17.88 1.15
C THR A 8 15.31 16.49 1.15
N ARG A 9 14.94 15.98 2.33
CA ARG A 9 14.38 14.62 2.49
C ARG A 9 12.87 14.58 2.23
N VAL A 10 12.11 15.56 2.75
CA VAL A 10 10.63 15.51 2.74
C VAL A 10 10.00 16.39 1.64
N GLY A 11 10.82 17.20 0.95
CA GLY A 11 10.36 18.06 -0.14
C GLY A 11 9.49 19.24 0.31
N THR A 12 9.51 19.58 1.61
CA THR A 12 8.67 20.62 2.22
C THR A 12 9.53 21.74 2.81
N PRO A 13 9.17 23.04 2.60
CA PRO A 13 9.91 24.16 3.19
C PRO A 13 9.96 24.08 4.72
N GLU A 14 11.10 24.41 5.31
CA GLU A 14 11.30 24.32 6.77
C GLU A 14 10.37 25.22 7.56
N GLN A 15 10.06 26.41 7.04
CA GLN A 15 9.06 27.29 7.66
C GLN A 15 7.69 26.60 7.76
N LYS A 16 7.28 25.85 6.72
CA LYS A 16 6.02 25.09 6.75
C LYS A 16 6.09 23.91 7.73
N LEU A 17 7.25 23.25 7.87
CA LEU A 17 7.44 22.22 8.89
C LEU A 17 7.38 22.80 10.30
N HIS A 18 7.97 23.98 10.51
CA HIS A 18 7.90 24.69 11.78
C HIS A 18 6.45 25.03 12.14
N ASP A 19 5.66 25.56 11.19
CA ASP A 19 4.23 25.83 11.37
C ASP A 19 3.41 24.56 11.69
N LEU A 20 3.89 23.40 11.26
CA LEU A 20 3.29 22.09 11.56
C LEU A 20 3.70 21.52 12.92
N GLY A 21 4.54 22.22 13.68
CA GLY A 21 5.01 21.84 15.02
C GLY A 21 6.35 21.10 15.06
N TYR A 22 7.10 21.10 13.95
CA TYR A 22 8.48 20.58 13.95
C TYR A 22 9.45 21.70 14.35
N GLU A 23 9.76 21.79 15.65
CA GLU A 23 10.72 22.75 16.18
C GLU A 23 12.16 22.20 16.15
N GLY A 24 13.14 23.01 15.71
CA GLY A 24 14.57 22.71 15.85
C GLY A 24 15.22 21.89 14.72
N SER A 25 16.56 21.95 14.70
CA SER A 25 17.43 21.28 13.73
C SER A 25 17.55 19.78 14.04
N ASP A 26 17.14 18.95 13.08
CA ASP A 26 17.53 17.54 12.89
C ASP A 26 17.16 16.47 13.95
N GLU A 27 16.64 16.81 15.15
CA GLU A 27 16.49 15.82 16.25
C GLU A 27 15.09 15.21 16.45
N PHE A 28 14.01 15.81 15.95
CA PHE A 28 12.66 15.27 16.16
C PHE A 28 12.23 14.30 15.04
N GLY A 29 11.95 13.05 15.42
CA GLY A 29 11.38 12.01 14.53
C GLY A 29 10.02 12.41 13.91
N LEU A 30 9.52 11.57 13.01
CA LEU A 30 8.20 11.76 12.37
C LEU A 30 7.07 11.63 13.42
N PHE A 31 6.12 12.57 13.44
CA PHE A 31 4.95 12.45 14.32
C PHE A 31 4.12 11.19 13.96
N PRO A 32 3.48 10.51 14.94
CA PRO A 32 2.86 9.20 14.71
C PRO A 32 1.74 9.15 13.66
N GLN A 33 1.08 10.28 13.38
CA GLN A 33 -0.01 10.39 12.40
C GLN A 33 0.36 11.27 11.20
N ASP A 34 1.63 11.68 11.09
CA ASP A 34 2.12 12.42 9.94
C ASP A 34 2.61 11.46 8.84
N ILE A 35 2.29 11.79 7.60
CA ILE A 35 2.59 10.96 6.43
C ILE A 35 3.25 11.78 5.31
N ILE A 36 4.08 11.10 4.53
CA ILE A 36 4.69 11.61 3.30
C ILE A 36 4.14 10.78 2.16
N ILE A 37 3.42 11.43 1.25
CA ILE A 37 2.67 10.76 0.18
C ILE A 37 3.44 10.77 -1.14
N PRO A 38 3.20 9.81 -2.06
CA PRO A 38 3.81 9.83 -3.38
C PRO A 38 3.27 11.00 -4.23
N ALA A 39 4.10 11.53 -5.13
CA ALA A 39 3.75 12.65 -6.01
C ALA A 39 2.50 12.38 -6.88
N ASP A 40 2.30 11.13 -7.29
CA ASP A 40 1.11 10.71 -8.03
C ASP A 40 -0.17 10.83 -7.19
N ALA A 41 -0.09 10.48 -5.90
CA ALA A 41 -1.21 10.64 -4.97
C ALA A 41 -1.49 12.12 -4.71
N ALA A 42 -0.47 12.95 -4.51
CA ALA A 42 -0.64 14.40 -4.36
C ALA A 42 -1.31 15.01 -5.60
N SER A 43 -0.91 14.61 -6.80
CA SER A 43 -1.53 15.05 -8.06
C SER A 43 -2.99 14.64 -8.18
N TYR A 44 -3.35 13.44 -7.70
CA TYR A 44 -4.74 12.99 -7.65
C TYR A 44 -5.55 13.76 -6.59
N MET A 45 -5.01 13.90 -5.39
CA MET A 45 -5.64 14.58 -4.27
C MET A 45 -5.89 16.06 -4.56
N LEU A 46 -5.04 16.74 -5.33
CA LEU A 46 -5.29 18.10 -5.80
C LEU A 46 -6.60 18.21 -6.59
N ARG A 47 -6.92 17.21 -7.42
CA ARG A 47 -8.20 17.18 -8.14
C ARG A 47 -9.36 16.92 -7.19
N VAL A 48 -9.16 16.09 -6.17
CA VAL A 48 -10.16 15.85 -5.13
C VAL A 48 -10.43 17.15 -4.34
N THR A 49 -9.41 17.90 -3.95
CA THR A 49 -9.60 19.18 -3.23
C THR A 49 -10.37 20.19 -4.07
N GLN A 50 -10.04 20.30 -5.36
CA GLN A 50 -10.76 21.17 -6.31
C GLN A 50 -12.22 20.74 -6.50
N PHE A 51 -12.46 19.43 -6.57
CA PHE A 51 -13.82 18.89 -6.61
C PHE A 51 -14.61 19.24 -5.34
N ILE A 52 -14.02 19.07 -4.15
CA ILE A 52 -14.68 19.40 -2.88
C ILE A 52 -14.97 20.89 -2.78
N ASP A 53 -14.06 21.77 -3.17
CA ASP A 53 -14.30 23.21 -3.18
C ASP A 53 -15.44 23.57 -4.15
N GLN A 54 -15.45 22.98 -5.35
CA GLN A 54 -16.53 23.19 -6.31
C GLN A 54 -17.87 22.67 -5.77
N LEU A 55 -17.88 21.53 -5.08
CA LEU A 55 -19.05 20.95 -4.44
C LEU A 55 -19.59 21.87 -3.34
N LEU A 56 -18.73 22.40 -2.47
CA LEU A 56 -19.08 23.34 -1.41
C LEU A 56 -19.72 24.61 -1.98
N VAL A 57 -19.11 25.23 -2.99
CA VAL A 57 -19.60 26.48 -3.60
C VAL A 57 -20.88 26.25 -4.41
N SER A 58 -20.88 25.23 -5.27
CA SER A 58 -21.94 25.06 -6.27
C SER A 58 -23.18 24.42 -5.68
N TYR A 59 -23.02 23.43 -4.79
CA TYR A 59 -24.12 22.65 -4.24
C TYR A 59 -24.50 23.13 -2.83
N TYR A 60 -23.53 23.26 -1.94
CA TYR A 60 -23.79 23.64 -0.54
C TYR A 60 -23.88 25.15 -0.28
N ARG A 61 -23.49 25.99 -1.26
CA ARG A 61 -23.46 27.46 -1.13
C ARG A 61 -22.57 27.93 0.03
N MET A 62 -21.44 27.27 0.22
CA MET A 62 -20.44 27.57 1.23
C MET A 62 -19.14 28.08 0.58
N GLU A 63 -18.30 28.73 1.38
CA GLU A 63 -16.95 29.09 0.96
C GLU A 63 -16.10 27.84 0.66
N PRO A 64 -15.12 27.93 -0.27
CA PRO A 64 -14.18 26.84 -0.52
C PRO A 64 -13.34 26.56 0.74
N TYR A 65 -12.96 25.30 0.93
CA TYR A 65 -12.23 24.85 2.12
C TYR A 65 -10.73 24.70 1.87
N TYR A 66 -10.34 24.05 0.78
CA TYR A 66 -8.94 23.72 0.52
C TYR A 66 -8.20 24.83 -0.22
N SER A 67 -8.82 25.42 -1.24
CA SER A 67 -8.23 26.43 -2.13
C SER A 67 -6.85 26.03 -2.70
N CYS A 68 -6.61 24.72 -2.89
CA CYS A 68 -5.35 24.19 -3.38
C CYS A 68 -5.21 24.39 -4.89
N THR A 69 -4.06 24.91 -5.32
CA THR A 69 -3.75 25.17 -6.74
C THR A 69 -2.62 24.30 -7.27
N LYS A 70 -1.72 23.86 -6.39
CA LYS A 70 -0.58 22.99 -6.69
C LYS A 70 -0.49 21.84 -5.69
N PRO A 71 0.17 20.72 -6.03
CA PRO A 71 0.24 19.54 -5.15
C PRO A 71 0.82 19.86 -3.76
N GLU A 72 1.75 20.80 -3.65
CA GLU A 72 2.42 21.19 -2.39
C GLU A 72 1.46 21.89 -1.40
N ASP A 73 0.34 22.41 -1.88
CA ASP A 73 -0.68 23.05 -1.04
C ASP A 73 -1.38 22.00 -0.14
N ILE A 74 -1.37 20.72 -0.52
CA ILE A 74 -1.95 19.60 0.24
C ILE A 74 -1.26 19.42 1.60
N VAL A 75 0.02 19.80 1.70
CA VAL A 75 0.78 19.70 2.94
C VAL A 75 0.10 20.52 4.05
N GLY A 76 -0.20 19.85 5.16
CA GLY A 76 -0.93 20.37 6.31
C GLY A 76 -2.38 19.89 6.39
N HIS A 77 -2.97 19.44 5.29
CA HIS A 77 -4.33 18.92 5.30
C HIS A 77 -4.42 17.49 5.84
N LEU A 78 -5.60 17.19 6.41
CA LEU A 78 -5.90 15.89 6.99
C LEU A 78 -6.43 14.91 5.95
N VAL A 79 -6.04 13.66 6.10
CA VAL A 79 -6.47 12.53 5.29
C VAL A 79 -6.98 11.42 6.18
N ILE A 80 -7.77 10.52 5.61
CA ILE A 80 -8.12 9.24 6.21
C ILE A 80 -7.28 8.19 5.50
N GLY A 81 -6.41 7.50 6.25
CA GLY A 81 -5.80 6.25 5.81
C GLY A 81 -6.76 5.09 6.07
N LEU A 82 -6.99 4.23 5.09
CA LEU A 82 -7.84 3.06 5.22
C LEU A 82 -7.23 1.86 4.50
N ALA A 83 -7.00 0.78 5.25
CA ALA A 83 -6.49 -0.45 4.69
C ALA A 83 -7.61 -1.27 4.03
N PRO A 84 -7.33 -1.92 2.89
CA PRO A 84 -8.16 -2.99 2.38
C PRO A 84 -8.53 -4.04 3.45
N HIS A 85 -9.73 -4.60 3.36
CA HIS A 85 -10.34 -5.56 4.27
C HIS A 85 -10.58 -5.04 5.69
N THR A 86 -10.53 -3.71 5.90
CA THR A 86 -10.84 -3.07 7.18
C THR A 86 -11.93 -2.02 7.02
N SER A 87 -12.49 -1.56 8.15
CA SER A 87 -13.51 -0.50 8.18
C SER A 87 -13.21 0.63 9.17
N GLY A 88 -12.00 0.61 9.74
CA GLY A 88 -11.51 1.62 10.68
C GLY A 88 -10.50 2.51 9.99
N GLY A 89 -10.91 3.73 9.66
CA GLY A 89 -10.01 4.73 9.10
C GLY A 89 -9.19 5.41 10.21
N ILE A 90 -7.96 5.81 9.87
CA ILE A 90 -7.09 6.55 10.78
C ILE A 90 -6.82 7.92 10.17
N VAL A 91 -7.07 8.96 10.96
CA VAL A 91 -6.75 10.31 10.52
C VAL A 91 -5.24 10.48 10.52
N GLY A 92 -4.71 10.96 9.41
CA GLY A 92 -3.32 11.37 9.25
C GLY A 92 -3.23 12.78 8.71
N ARG A 93 -2.03 13.36 8.77
CA ARG A 93 -1.74 14.69 8.23
C ARG A 93 -0.60 14.59 7.22
N VAL A 94 -0.80 15.18 6.04
CA VAL A 94 0.24 15.19 5.01
C VAL A 94 1.30 16.21 5.38
N ILE A 95 2.56 15.80 5.47
CA ILE A 95 3.68 16.70 5.80
C ILE A 95 4.69 16.86 4.67
N GLY A 96 4.54 16.09 3.58
CA GLY A 96 5.43 16.17 2.44
C GLY A 96 5.06 15.24 1.31
N ILE A 97 5.83 15.37 0.23
CA ILE A 97 5.62 14.65 -1.02
C ILE A 97 6.95 14.01 -1.42
N SER A 98 6.90 12.73 -1.80
CA SER A 98 8.04 11.95 -2.28
C SER A 98 7.85 11.52 -3.73
N HIS A 99 8.95 11.36 -4.47
CA HIS A 99 8.94 10.79 -5.82
C HIS A 99 8.86 9.27 -5.83
N VAL A 100 9.06 8.61 -4.68
CA VAL A 100 8.93 7.16 -4.55
C VAL A 100 7.45 6.78 -4.64
N SER A 101 7.13 5.69 -5.33
CA SER A 101 5.78 5.12 -5.44
C SER A 101 5.41 4.33 -4.17
N GLY A 102 5.52 4.99 -3.01
CA GLY A 102 5.24 4.45 -1.69
C GLY A 102 4.86 5.58 -0.73
N CYS A 103 4.04 5.25 0.27
CA CYS A 103 3.67 6.18 1.34
C CYS A 103 4.57 5.91 2.54
N TYR A 104 5.25 6.95 3.04
CA TYR A 104 6.00 6.85 4.29
C TYR A 104 5.16 7.36 5.44
N ALA A 105 5.12 6.60 6.53
CA ALA A 105 4.50 7.03 7.77
C ALA A 105 5.26 6.44 8.96
N HIS A 106 4.93 6.91 10.16
CA HIS A 106 5.37 6.25 11.37
C HIS A 106 4.86 4.79 11.39
N PRO A 107 5.65 3.79 11.83
CA PRO A 107 5.24 2.37 11.82
C PRO A 107 3.88 2.13 12.48
N LEU A 108 3.62 2.84 13.59
CA LEU A 108 2.32 2.80 14.26
C LEU A 108 1.15 3.20 13.35
N PHE A 109 1.31 4.18 12.45
CA PHE A 109 0.25 4.56 11.52
C PHE A 109 -0.13 3.42 10.58
N HIS A 110 0.85 2.64 10.09
CA HIS A 110 0.58 1.47 9.26
C HIS A 110 -0.03 0.33 10.07
N ALA A 111 0.58 -0.01 11.20
CA ALA A 111 0.11 -1.10 12.06
C ALA A 111 -1.29 -0.84 12.63
N ALA A 112 -1.64 0.41 12.95
CA ALA A 112 -2.97 0.76 13.43
C ALA A 112 -4.05 0.53 12.35
N LYS A 113 -3.67 0.59 11.07
CA LYS A 113 -4.51 0.19 9.93
C LYS A 113 -4.42 -1.31 9.62
N ARG A 114 -3.82 -2.12 10.50
CA ARG A 114 -3.62 -3.57 10.34
C ARG A 114 -2.79 -3.93 9.10
N ARG A 115 -1.71 -3.17 8.88
CA ARG A 115 -0.73 -3.43 7.82
C ARG A 115 0.56 -3.96 8.45
N ASN A 116 1.10 -5.01 7.86
CA ASN A 116 2.35 -5.65 8.28
C ASN A 116 3.55 -5.06 7.54
N CYS A 117 3.30 -4.29 6.47
CA CYS A 117 4.33 -3.64 5.66
C CYS A 117 5.26 -4.63 4.94
N ASP A 118 4.79 -5.84 4.63
CA ASP A 118 5.49 -6.88 3.86
C ASP A 118 5.20 -6.83 2.35
N GLY A 119 4.84 -5.64 1.84
CA GLY A 119 4.38 -5.42 0.46
C GLY A 119 2.90 -5.05 0.35
N ASP A 120 2.26 -4.75 1.48
CA ASP A 120 0.88 -4.31 1.55
C ASP A 120 0.58 -3.03 0.75
N GLU A 121 -0.60 -2.99 0.16
CA GLU A 121 -1.20 -1.77 -0.40
C GLU A 121 -2.17 -1.12 0.59
N ASP A 122 -2.25 0.20 0.53
CA ASP A 122 -3.02 1.02 1.45
C ASP A 122 -3.72 2.15 0.69
N SER A 123 -4.80 2.69 1.26
CA SER A 123 -5.54 3.79 0.64
C SER A 123 -5.51 5.04 1.50
N ILE A 124 -5.50 6.20 0.84
CA ILE A 124 -5.64 7.51 1.47
C ILE A 124 -6.73 8.29 0.75
N MET A 125 -7.55 9.02 1.51
CA MET A 125 -8.59 9.90 1.00
C MET A 125 -8.59 11.22 1.77
N MET A 126 -9.00 12.32 1.13
CA MET A 126 -9.10 13.61 1.82
C MET A 126 -10.15 13.52 2.94
N LEU A 127 -9.86 14.07 4.12
CA LEU A 127 -10.77 13.95 5.27
C LEU A 127 -12.17 14.50 4.95
N LEU A 128 -12.24 15.72 4.40
CA LEU A 128 -13.53 16.34 4.09
C LEU A 128 -14.31 15.61 2.98
N ASP A 129 -13.60 14.97 2.04
CA ASP A 129 -14.23 14.14 1.02
C ASP A 129 -14.91 12.92 1.64
N GLY A 130 -14.20 12.21 2.52
CA GLY A 130 -14.76 11.11 3.29
C GLY A 130 -15.93 11.51 4.18
N LEU A 131 -16.01 12.75 4.64
CA LEU A 131 -17.13 13.24 5.44
C LEU A 131 -18.36 13.64 4.61
N LEU A 132 -18.16 14.28 3.45
CA LEU A 132 -19.26 14.77 2.62
C LEU A 132 -19.85 13.70 1.71
N ASN A 133 -19.01 12.85 1.13
CA ASN A 133 -19.41 11.94 0.05
C ASN A 133 -19.63 10.49 0.51
N PHE A 134 -19.38 10.18 1.77
CA PHE A 134 -19.64 8.88 2.33
C PHE A 134 -21.08 8.77 2.86
N SER A 135 -21.75 7.67 2.52
CA SER A 135 -23.00 7.27 3.16
C SER A 135 -23.11 5.75 3.18
N ARG A 136 -23.55 5.20 4.31
CA ARG A 136 -23.83 3.76 4.46
C ARG A 136 -24.87 3.25 3.46
N TRP A 137 -25.72 4.14 2.94
CA TRP A 137 -26.72 3.82 1.92
C TRP A 137 -26.11 3.40 0.57
N PHE A 138 -24.85 3.78 0.31
CA PHE A 138 -24.14 3.40 -0.91
C PHE A 138 -23.42 2.05 -0.76
N LEU A 139 -23.35 1.49 0.44
CA LEU A 139 -22.65 0.23 0.68
C LEU A 139 -23.48 -0.96 0.16
N PRO A 140 -22.85 -1.93 -0.51
CA PRO A 140 -23.56 -3.10 -1.01
C PRO A 140 -24.10 -3.94 0.15
N SER A 141 -25.31 -4.46 -0.01
CA SER A 141 -25.99 -5.30 1.00
C SER A 141 -25.45 -6.73 1.07
N THR A 142 -24.46 -7.08 0.24
CA THR A 142 -23.83 -8.41 0.24
C THR A 142 -22.86 -8.58 1.41
N ARG A 143 -22.60 -9.84 1.80
CA ARG A 143 -21.58 -10.15 2.82
C ARG A 143 -20.22 -9.58 2.39
N GLY A 144 -19.55 -8.89 3.32
CA GLY A 144 -18.29 -8.20 3.06
C GLY A 144 -18.43 -6.78 2.51
N GLY A 145 -19.64 -6.32 2.17
CA GLY A 145 -19.87 -4.99 1.61
C GLY A 145 -19.61 -3.80 2.56
N LEU A 146 -19.35 -4.09 3.83
CA LEU A 146 -19.01 -3.10 4.86
C LEU A 146 -17.49 -2.89 5.00
N MET A 147 -16.68 -3.78 4.41
CA MET A 147 -15.23 -3.61 4.37
C MET A 147 -14.86 -2.56 3.32
N ASP A 148 -13.68 -1.98 3.44
CA ASP A 148 -13.14 -0.96 2.53
C ASP A 148 -13.90 0.38 2.59
N ALA A 149 -14.67 0.59 3.66
CA ALA A 149 -15.38 1.82 3.94
C ALA A 149 -15.03 2.37 5.34
N PRO A 150 -14.79 3.68 5.49
CA PRO A 150 -14.40 4.28 6.77
C PRO A 150 -15.62 4.41 7.71
N LEU A 151 -16.11 3.29 8.24
CA LEU A 151 -17.27 3.25 9.15
C LEU A 151 -17.00 3.89 10.51
N VAL A 152 -15.73 3.82 10.95
CA VAL A 152 -15.25 4.44 12.19
C VAL A 152 -13.96 5.17 11.87
N LEU A 153 -13.79 6.34 12.46
CA LEU A 153 -12.58 7.17 12.32
C LEU A 153 -11.86 7.27 13.66
N THR A 154 -10.59 6.91 13.66
CA THR A 154 -9.69 7.07 14.81
C THR A 154 -8.93 8.39 14.66
N MET A 155 -9.21 9.32 15.57
CA MET A 155 -8.62 10.67 15.55
C MET A 155 -7.24 10.71 16.23
N HIS A 156 -7.07 9.93 17.30
CA HIS A 156 -5.85 9.86 18.08
C HIS A 156 -5.35 8.44 18.12
N LEU A 157 -4.13 8.23 17.63
CA LEU A 157 -3.48 6.95 17.69
C LEU A 157 -2.88 6.75 19.07
N LYS A 158 -3.30 5.69 19.77
CA LYS A 158 -2.65 5.20 21.00
C LYS A 158 -1.90 3.93 20.68
N ALA A 159 -0.63 3.86 21.03
CA ALA A 159 0.20 2.74 20.64
C ALA A 159 -0.28 1.42 21.29
N ASP A 160 -0.78 1.46 22.53
CA ASP A 160 -1.40 0.30 23.22
C ASP A 160 -2.54 -0.40 22.45
N GLU A 161 -3.21 0.32 21.55
CA GLU A 161 -4.35 -0.19 20.76
C GLU A 161 -3.90 -0.79 19.40
N VAL A 162 -2.61 -0.69 19.09
CA VAL A 162 -2.02 -1.10 17.80
C VAL A 162 -1.49 -2.53 17.85
N ASP A 163 -1.33 -3.14 16.67
CA ASP A 163 -0.76 -4.47 16.53
C ASP A 163 0.64 -4.58 17.18
N LYS A 164 0.94 -5.76 17.72
CA LYS A 164 2.16 -6.07 18.47
C LYS A 164 3.40 -6.10 17.57
N GLU A 165 3.27 -6.24 16.26
CA GLU A 165 4.41 -6.29 15.36
C GLU A 165 5.23 -4.98 15.39
N ALA A 166 4.56 -3.83 15.26
CA ALA A 166 5.22 -2.52 15.33
C ALA A 166 5.90 -2.27 16.68
N MET A 167 5.41 -2.91 17.75
CA MET A 167 5.94 -2.79 19.10
C MET A 167 7.28 -3.50 19.31
N ASN A 168 7.66 -4.37 18.38
CA ASN A 168 8.93 -5.11 18.41
C ASN A 168 10.05 -4.40 17.64
N LEU A 169 9.80 -3.19 17.11
CA LEU A 169 10.82 -2.41 16.42
C LEU A 169 11.92 -1.98 17.39
N ASP A 170 13.18 -2.21 17.03
CA ASP A 170 14.34 -1.72 17.79
C ASP A 170 14.49 -0.20 17.63
N THR A 171 14.75 0.49 18.74
CA THR A 171 14.81 1.98 18.79
C THR A 171 16.20 2.52 19.16
N LEU A 172 17.23 1.68 19.14
CA LEU A 172 18.60 2.07 19.49
C LEU A 172 19.29 2.79 18.33
N ASP A 173 20.08 3.82 18.63
CA ASP A 173 20.92 4.50 17.64
C ASP A 173 22.10 3.63 17.21
N GLU A 174 22.65 2.82 18.11
CA GLU A 174 23.73 1.88 17.85
C GLU A 174 23.48 0.60 18.64
N TYR A 175 23.72 -0.55 18.02
CA TYR A 175 23.61 -1.83 18.72
C TYR A 175 24.83 -2.09 19.60
N PRO A 176 24.63 -2.65 20.81
CA PRO A 176 25.72 -2.94 21.74
C PRO A 176 26.66 -4.03 21.22
N GLU A 177 27.90 -4.05 21.69
CA GLU A 177 28.89 -5.06 21.28
C GLU A 177 28.41 -6.49 21.58
N GLU A 178 27.74 -6.66 22.72
CA GLU A 178 27.16 -7.90 23.20
C GLU A 178 26.16 -8.50 22.21
N PHE A 179 25.42 -7.67 21.46
CA PHE A 179 24.52 -8.12 20.41
C PHE A 179 25.28 -8.84 19.30
N TYR A 180 26.37 -8.24 18.82
CA TYR A 180 27.20 -8.83 17.76
C TYR A 180 27.89 -10.12 18.23
N ASN A 181 28.40 -10.12 19.47
CA ASN A 181 29.00 -11.31 20.09
C ASN A 181 27.98 -12.45 20.26
N ALA A 182 26.73 -12.13 20.61
CA ALA A 182 25.66 -13.12 20.73
C ALA A 182 25.23 -13.67 19.37
N ALA A 183 25.18 -12.82 18.33
CA ALA A 183 24.88 -13.24 16.97
C ALA A 183 25.96 -14.20 16.42
N MET A 184 27.24 -13.96 16.70
CA MET A 184 28.34 -14.88 16.34
C MET A 184 28.23 -16.25 17.01
N GLN A 185 27.53 -16.33 18.15
CA GLN A 185 27.29 -17.57 18.89
C GLN A 185 25.94 -18.22 18.54
N GLU A 186 25.23 -17.69 17.53
CA GLU A 186 23.91 -18.16 17.09
C GLU A 186 22.89 -18.24 18.24
N LYS A 187 23.00 -17.33 19.21
CA LYS A 187 22.06 -17.29 20.35
C LYS A 187 20.66 -16.91 19.88
N MET A 188 19.66 -17.50 20.53
CA MET A 188 18.25 -17.16 20.28
C MET A 188 17.98 -15.68 20.62
N PRO A 189 17.20 -14.94 19.80
CA PRO A 189 16.88 -13.54 20.05
C PRO A 189 16.24 -13.28 21.43
N SER A 190 15.46 -14.23 21.94
CA SER A 190 14.86 -14.14 23.28
C SER A 190 15.89 -14.07 24.42
N SER A 191 17.10 -14.61 24.23
CA SER A 191 18.17 -14.55 25.24
C SER A 191 18.81 -13.16 25.37
N ILE A 192 18.65 -12.33 24.34
CA ILE A 192 19.24 -10.99 24.23
C ILE A 192 18.22 -9.86 24.31
N GLU A 193 16.93 -10.20 24.38
CA GLU A 193 15.83 -9.23 24.45
C GLU A 193 16.03 -8.22 25.59
N GLY A 194 16.64 -8.63 26.70
CA GLY A 194 16.90 -7.77 27.86
C GLY A 194 17.75 -6.53 27.57
N MET A 195 18.75 -6.64 26.68
CA MET A 195 19.64 -5.53 26.32
C MET A 195 19.14 -4.69 25.14
N MET A 196 18.19 -5.21 24.37
CA MET A 196 17.55 -4.49 23.28
C MET A 196 16.42 -3.62 23.81
N VAL A 197 16.26 -2.43 23.21
CA VAL A 197 15.16 -1.51 23.50
C VAL A 197 14.21 -1.54 22.32
N SER A 198 13.08 -2.24 22.51
CA SER A 198 11.97 -2.23 21.57
C SER A 198 11.09 -1.00 21.76
N LEU A 199 10.28 -0.66 20.76
CA LEU A 199 9.35 0.47 20.80
C LEU A 199 8.42 0.40 22.03
N LYS A 200 7.98 -0.81 22.40
CA LYS A 200 7.20 -1.03 23.62
C LYS A 200 7.92 -0.60 24.89
N LYS A 201 9.20 -0.98 25.02
CA LYS A 201 10.02 -0.60 26.19
C LYS A 201 10.32 0.89 26.19
N PHE A 202 10.59 1.44 25.01
CA PHE A 202 10.83 2.88 24.81
C PHE A 202 9.61 3.70 25.25
N GLU A 203 8.42 3.35 24.78
CA GLU A 203 7.17 4.00 25.17
C GLU A 203 6.92 3.89 26.67
N ALA A 204 7.10 2.71 27.26
CA ALA A 204 6.91 2.49 28.69
C ALA A 204 7.88 3.31 29.56
N PHE A 205 9.09 3.58 29.08
CA PHE A 205 10.11 4.35 29.81
C PHE A 205 9.97 5.86 29.61
N ASN A 206 9.72 6.31 28.38
CA ASN A 206 9.71 7.73 28.01
C ASN A 206 8.32 8.36 28.00
N GLY A 207 7.24 7.56 27.99
CA GLY A 207 5.86 8.04 27.85
C GLY A 207 5.54 8.64 26.48
N THR A 208 6.42 8.44 25.50
CA THR A 208 6.27 8.89 24.11
C THR A 208 6.82 7.85 23.15
N VAL A 209 6.29 7.85 21.93
CA VAL A 209 6.76 7.02 20.82
C VAL A 209 7.64 7.81 19.84
N MET A 210 7.88 9.09 20.14
CA MET A 210 8.72 9.98 19.34
C MET A 210 10.18 9.97 19.80
N GLY A 211 11.09 10.30 18.89
CA GLY A 211 12.52 10.36 19.20
C GLY A 211 13.18 8.99 19.29
N ILE A 212 12.64 8.00 18.58
CA ILE A 212 13.29 6.70 18.42
C ILE A 212 14.55 6.81 17.58
N GLY A 213 15.59 6.07 17.98
CA GLY A 213 16.85 6.00 17.27
C GLY A 213 16.80 5.12 16.02
N TYR A 214 17.81 5.25 15.18
CA TYR A 214 18.00 4.40 14.01
C TYR A 214 19.48 4.22 13.68
N THR A 215 19.87 3.01 13.30
CA THR A 215 21.28 2.63 13.16
C THR A 215 21.95 3.15 11.89
N HIS A 216 21.22 3.22 10.78
CA HIS A 216 21.79 3.55 9.47
C HIS A 216 21.21 4.84 8.91
N LYS A 217 22.09 5.83 8.72
CA LYS A 217 21.72 7.13 8.10
C LYS A 217 21.59 6.99 6.59
N THR A 218 20.50 7.50 6.04
CA THR A 218 20.26 7.62 4.61
C THR A 218 20.41 9.07 4.14
N GLY A 219 20.73 9.28 2.87
CA GLY A 219 20.83 10.61 2.25
C GLY A 219 19.44 11.22 2.05
N ASN A 220 18.83 10.94 0.91
CA ASN A 220 17.45 11.28 0.59
C ASN A 220 16.58 10.00 0.55
N ILE A 221 15.36 10.07 1.06
CA ILE A 221 14.37 8.99 0.92
C ILE A 221 13.91 8.80 -0.54
N ASN A 222 14.23 9.75 -1.40
CA ASN A 222 14.00 9.71 -2.84
C ASN A 222 15.19 9.15 -3.63
N ASP A 223 16.32 8.86 -2.97
CA ASP A 223 17.49 8.30 -3.65
C ASP A 223 17.23 6.82 -3.99
N GLY A 224 17.32 6.47 -5.27
CA GLY A 224 17.19 5.10 -5.75
C GLY A 224 16.07 4.89 -6.77
N VAL A 225 15.58 3.66 -6.85
CA VAL A 225 14.52 3.27 -7.79
C VAL A 225 13.16 3.69 -7.23
N THR A 226 12.54 4.69 -7.84
CA THR A 226 11.25 5.25 -7.39
C THR A 226 10.05 4.38 -7.75
N VAL A 227 10.13 3.61 -8.84
CA VAL A 227 9.07 2.73 -9.33
C VAL A 227 9.67 1.38 -9.68
N SER A 228 9.08 0.31 -9.17
CA SER A 228 9.50 -1.05 -9.51
C SER A 228 9.38 -1.33 -11.02
N ALA A 229 10.42 -1.91 -11.61
CA ALA A 229 10.42 -2.35 -13.00
C ALA A 229 9.29 -3.35 -13.31
N TYR A 230 8.81 -4.08 -12.31
CA TYR A 230 7.68 -5.00 -12.49
C TYR A 230 6.38 -4.30 -12.95
N LYS A 231 6.19 -3.04 -12.55
CA LYS A 231 5.03 -2.21 -12.96
C LYS A 231 5.19 -1.64 -14.37
N THR A 232 6.42 -1.49 -14.87
CA THR A 232 6.69 -0.87 -16.18
C THR A 232 6.80 -1.90 -17.31
N ILE A 233 7.19 -3.14 -17.01
CA ILE A 233 7.25 -4.23 -17.99
C ILE A 233 5.83 -4.69 -18.33
N GLY A 234 5.48 -4.66 -19.62
CA GLY A 234 4.14 -4.94 -20.08
C GLY A 234 3.86 -6.43 -20.24
N THR A 235 4.62 -7.12 -21.10
CA THR A 235 4.29 -8.50 -21.47
C THR A 235 4.84 -9.51 -20.48
N MET A 236 4.15 -10.64 -20.33
CA MET A 236 4.59 -11.70 -19.43
C MET A 236 5.90 -12.34 -19.92
N GLN A 237 6.07 -12.47 -21.24
CA GLN A 237 7.32 -12.94 -21.85
C GLN A 237 8.50 -12.05 -21.47
N GLU A 238 8.38 -10.74 -21.62
CA GLU A 238 9.44 -9.79 -21.20
C GLU A 238 9.74 -9.91 -19.70
N LYS A 239 8.72 -10.13 -18.86
CA LYS A 239 8.93 -10.34 -17.41
C LYS A 239 9.78 -11.57 -17.13
N ILE A 240 9.52 -12.70 -17.81
CA ILE A 240 10.34 -13.91 -17.66
C ILE A 240 11.76 -13.64 -18.16
N GLU A 241 11.91 -13.07 -19.34
CA GLU A 241 13.23 -12.80 -19.93
C GLU A 241 14.08 -11.91 -19.02
N LYS A 242 13.48 -10.86 -18.44
CA LYS A 242 14.16 -10.01 -17.45
C LYS A 242 14.47 -10.75 -16.14
N GLN A 243 13.56 -11.58 -15.66
CA GLN A 243 13.78 -12.38 -14.45
C GLN A 243 14.92 -13.40 -14.63
N LEU A 244 14.94 -14.13 -15.74
CA LEU A 244 16.00 -15.09 -16.07
C LEU A 244 17.33 -14.39 -16.37
N GLY A 245 17.30 -13.25 -17.08
CA GLY A 245 18.50 -12.45 -17.30
C GLY A 245 19.12 -11.92 -16.00
N LEU A 246 18.31 -11.61 -14.98
CA LEU A 246 18.83 -11.30 -13.64
C LEU A 246 19.44 -12.54 -12.97
N ALA A 247 18.81 -13.71 -13.11
CA ALA A 247 19.32 -14.95 -12.55
C ALA A 247 20.69 -15.34 -13.14
N GLU A 248 20.94 -15.04 -14.42
CA GLU A 248 22.24 -15.24 -15.09
C GLU A 248 23.35 -14.34 -14.52
N ILE A 249 23.00 -13.13 -14.08
CA ILE A 249 23.97 -12.14 -13.58
C ILE A 249 24.28 -12.38 -12.09
N ILE A 250 23.30 -12.84 -11.31
CA ILE A 250 23.41 -12.94 -9.85
C ILE A 250 24.09 -14.25 -9.45
N ARG A 251 25.30 -14.14 -8.89
CA ARG A 251 26.09 -15.29 -8.41
C ARG A 251 25.37 -16.16 -7.37
N ALA A 252 24.49 -15.58 -6.57
CA ALA A 252 23.78 -16.30 -5.49
C ALA A 252 22.57 -17.11 -5.99
N VAL A 253 22.21 -17.01 -7.28
CA VAL A 253 20.99 -17.60 -7.84
C VAL A 253 21.38 -18.66 -8.86
N ASP A 254 20.80 -19.86 -8.72
CA ASP A 254 20.90 -20.90 -9.75
C ASP A 254 19.79 -20.70 -10.79
N GLN A 255 20.19 -20.28 -11.99
CA GLN A 255 19.29 -20.08 -13.13
C GLN A 255 18.44 -21.30 -13.48
N ASN A 256 18.99 -22.52 -13.34
CA ASN A 256 18.29 -23.75 -13.71
C ASN A 256 17.19 -24.06 -12.68
N ASP A 257 17.48 -23.85 -11.39
CA ASP A 257 16.50 -24.02 -10.32
C ASP A 257 15.37 -22.98 -10.45
N VAL A 258 15.70 -21.71 -10.73
CA VAL A 258 14.69 -20.66 -10.96
C VAL A 258 13.78 -21.02 -12.14
N ALA A 259 14.35 -21.41 -13.28
CA ALA A 259 13.57 -21.81 -14.45
C ALA A 259 12.67 -23.02 -14.15
N ALA A 260 13.20 -24.03 -13.46
CA ALA A 260 12.44 -25.21 -13.07
C ALA A 260 11.28 -24.88 -12.12
N ARG A 261 11.50 -23.99 -11.14
CA ARG A 261 10.45 -23.54 -10.20
C ARG A 261 9.37 -22.74 -10.92
N VAL A 262 9.73 -21.84 -11.81
CA VAL A 262 8.77 -21.04 -12.59
C VAL A 262 7.89 -21.97 -13.46
N LEU A 263 8.49 -22.96 -14.12
CA LEU A 263 7.75 -23.94 -14.92
C LEU A 263 6.80 -24.79 -14.07
N ASN A 264 7.31 -25.37 -12.98
CA ASN A 264 6.54 -26.33 -12.18
C ASN A 264 5.50 -25.69 -11.26
N SER A 265 5.79 -24.52 -10.70
CA SER A 265 4.89 -23.87 -9.72
C SER A 265 3.92 -22.90 -10.36
N HIS A 266 4.22 -22.35 -11.55
CA HIS A 266 3.39 -21.32 -12.17
C HIS A 266 2.82 -21.76 -13.53
N PHE A 267 3.66 -22.11 -14.51
CA PHE A 267 3.18 -22.39 -15.87
C PHE A 267 2.38 -23.69 -15.98
N LEU A 268 2.94 -24.81 -15.54
CA LEU A 268 2.27 -26.09 -15.67
C LEU A 268 0.94 -26.11 -14.91
N PRO A 269 0.84 -25.68 -13.64
CA PRO A 269 -0.44 -25.68 -12.92
C PRO A 269 -1.50 -24.83 -13.62
N ASP A 270 -1.14 -23.66 -14.14
CA ASP A 270 -2.09 -22.78 -14.81
C ASP A 270 -2.51 -23.33 -16.20
N ILE A 271 -1.59 -23.90 -16.98
CA ILE A 271 -1.93 -24.57 -18.25
C ILE A 271 -2.87 -25.75 -17.99
N TYR A 272 -2.55 -26.62 -17.03
CA TYR A 272 -3.40 -27.76 -16.68
C TYR A 272 -4.77 -27.31 -16.17
N GLY A 273 -4.81 -26.28 -15.33
CA GLY A 273 -6.04 -25.67 -14.82
C GLY A 273 -6.92 -25.15 -15.94
N ASN A 274 -6.36 -24.32 -16.84
CA ASN A 274 -7.07 -23.75 -17.98
C ASN A 274 -7.53 -24.83 -18.97
N PHE A 275 -6.70 -25.83 -19.23
CA PHE A 275 -7.05 -26.95 -20.10
C PHE A 275 -8.24 -27.74 -19.55
N ARG A 276 -8.17 -28.15 -18.27
CA ARG A 276 -9.29 -28.86 -17.60
C ARG A 276 -10.56 -28.01 -17.58
N ALA A 277 -10.43 -26.72 -17.27
CA ALA A 277 -11.55 -25.80 -17.24
C ALA A 277 -12.20 -25.66 -18.64
N PHE A 278 -11.41 -25.56 -19.71
CA PHE A 278 -11.93 -25.44 -21.07
C PHE A 278 -12.76 -26.66 -21.51
N PHE A 279 -12.34 -27.89 -21.21
CA PHE A 279 -13.11 -29.08 -21.58
C PHE A 279 -14.32 -29.34 -20.66
N SER A 280 -14.31 -28.78 -19.45
CA SER A 280 -15.42 -28.89 -18.49
C SER A 280 -16.35 -27.68 -18.46
N GLN A 281 -16.12 -26.70 -19.32
CA GLN A 281 -16.80 -25.40 -19.28
C GLN A 281 -18.29 -25.47 -19.62
N GLU A 282 -19.01 -24.42 -19.22
CA GLU A 282 -20.38 -24.16 -19.64
C GLU A 282 -20.41 -23.15 -20.79
N PHE A 283 -21.54 -23.11 -21.49
CA PHE A 283 -21.81 -22.18 -22.58
C PHE A 283 -22.78 -21.10 -22.10
N ARG A 284 -22.50 -19.84 -22.43
CA ARG A 284 -23.32 -18.70 -22.02
C ARG A 284 -23.91 -18.00 -23.24
N CYS A 285 -25.23 -17.77 -23.21
CA CYS A 285 -25.86 -16.90 -24.19
C CYS A 285 -25.53 -15.44 -23.87
N THR A 286 -24.96 -14.69 -24.81
CA THR A 286 -24.56 -13.29 -24.58
C THR A 286 -25.75 -12.35 -24.40
N LYS A 287 -26.93 -12.69 -24.93
CA LYS A 287 -28.12 -11.83 -24.88
C LYS A 287 -28.90 -11.95 -23.57
N CYS A 288 -29.00 -13.15 -23.00
CA CYS A 288 -29.85 -13.41 -21.82
C CYS A 288 -29.12 -14.07 -20.65
N ASN A 289 -27.80 -14.25 -20.75
CA ASN A 289 -26.93 -14.84 -19.73
C ASN A 289 -27.32 -16.25 -19.24
N THR A 290 -28.22 -16.92 -19.96
CA THR A 290 -28.58 -18.31 -19.64
C THR A 290 -27.38 -19.20 -19.92
N LYS A 291 -27.05 -20.04 -18.94
CA LYS A 291 -25.94 -21.00 -19.00
C LYS A 291 -26.45 -22.37 -19.40
N TYR A 292 -25.67 -23.06 -20.23
CA TYR A 292 -25.96 -24.41 -20.68
C TYR A 292 -24.72 -25.28 -20.50
N ARG A 293 -24.88 -26.47 -19.93
CA ARG A 293 -23.79 -27.47 -19.84
C ARG A 293 -23.32 -27.94 -21.22
N ARG A 294 -24.20 -27.96 -22.22
CA ARG A 294 -23.91 -28.33 -23.63
C ARG A 294 -24.67 -27.40 -24.56
N ILE A 295 -24.11 -27.12 -25.73
CA ILE A 295 -24.80 -26.33 -26.76
C ILE A 295 -26.10 -27.06 -27.17
N PRO A 296 -27.27 -26.37 -27.19
CA PRO A 296 -28.50 -26.95 -27.73
C PRO A 296 -28.32 -27.37 -29.19
N LEU A 297 -28.85 -28.53 -29.59
CA LEU A 297 -28.75 -29.03 -30.98
C LEU A 297 -29.30 -28.05 -32.03
N SER A 298 -30.22 -27.16 -31.65
CA SER A 298 -30.75 -26.11 -32.51
C SER A 298 -29.75 -24.99 -32.82
N GLY A 299 -28.58 -24.95 -32.15
CA GLY A 299 -27.62 -23.86 -32.21
C GLY A 299 -28.13 -22.53 -31.63
N LYS A 300 -29.33 -22.51 -31.06
CA LYS A 300 -30.02 -21.31 -30.55
C LYS A 300 -30.34 -21.45 -29.07
N CYS A 301 -30.29 -20.33 -28.36
CA CYS A 301 -30.65 -20.25 -26.96
C CYS A 301 -32.14 -20.59 -26.79
N ARG A 302 -32.46 -21.55 -25.93
CA ARG A 302 -33.85 -21.99 -25.67
C ARG A 302 -34.72 -20.90 -25.04
N LYS A 303 -34.11 -19.94 -24.33
CA LYS A 303 -34.84 -18.87 -23.63
C LYS A 303 -35.14 -17.66 -24.51
N CYS A 304 -34.20 -17.24 -25.36
CA CYS A 304 -34.30 -15.98 -26.10
C CYS A 304 -34.13 -16.12 -27.63
N GLY A 305 -34.00 -17.34 -28.16
CA GLY A 305 -33.89 -17.62 -29.58
C GLY A 305 -32.58 -17.18 -30.26
N SER A 306 -31.67 -16.53 -29.55
CA SER A 306 -30.40 -16.03 -30.12
C SER A 306 -29.45 -17.17 -30.47
N SER A 307 -28.75 -17.06 -31.61
CA SER A 307 -27.63 -17.94 -32.00
C SER A 307 -26.32 -17.62 -31.27
N SER A 308 -26.26 -16.53 -30.51
CA SER A 308 -25.06 -16.06 -29.82
C SER A 308 -24.79 -16.82 -28.51
N ILE A 309 -24.46 -18.10 -28.61
CA ILE A 309 -24.00 -18.93 -27.51
C ILE A 309 -22.48 -19.03 -27.58
N ASN A 310 -21.79 -18.42 -26.62
CA ASN A 310 -20.33 -18.39 -26.59
C ASN A 310 -19.77 -19.31 -25.51
N LEU A 311 -18.54 -19.75 -25.74
CA LEU A 311 -17.68 -20.38 -24.74
C LEU A 311 -17.46 -19.39 -23.58
N THR A 312 -17.40 -19.91 -22.36
CA THR A 312 -17.05 -19.11 -21.18
C THR A 312 -15.53 -18.97 -21.03
N ILE A 313 -14.78 -19.95 -21.53
CA ILE A 313 -13.32 -19.95 -21.59
C ILE A 313 -12.90 -20.07 -23.06
N HIS A 314 -12.15 -19.08 -23.54
CA HIS A 314 -11.68 -19.05 -24.91
C HIS A 314 -10.38 -19.82 -25.10
N LYS A 315 -10.15 -20.33 -26.31
CA LYS A 315 -8.90 -21.03 -26.67
C LYS A 315 -7.65 -20.19 -26.36
N ALA A 316 -7.72 -18.88 -26.55
CA ALA A 316 -6.61 -17.96 -26.27
C ALA A 316 -6.13 -18.02 -24.82
N SER A 317 -7.02 -18.32 -23.86
CA SER A 317 -6.65 -18.45 -22.44
C SER A 317 -5.79 -19.68 -22.15
N ILE A 318 -5.82 -20.70 -23.01
CA ILE A 318 -5.00 -21.91 -22.89
C ILE A 318 -3.64 -21.72 -23.55
N VAL A 319 -3.59 -20.99 -24.67
CA VAL A 319 -2.37 -20.77 -25.48
C VAL A 319 -1.70 -19.43 -25.14
N LYS A 320 -1.88 -18.94 -23.91
CA LYS A 320 -1.35 -17.63 -23.48
C LYS A 320 0.12 -17.65 -23.07
N TYR A 321 0.67 -18.84 -22.88
CA TYR A 321 2.07 -19.13 -22.56
C TYR A 321 2.65 -19.97 -23.69
#